data_AF-H0EZC7-F1
#
_entry.id   AF-H0EZC7-F1
#
_cell.length_a   1.000
_cell.length_b   1.000
_cell.length_c   1.000
_cell.angle_alpha   90.00
_cell.angle_beta   90.00
_cell.angle_gamma   90.00
#
_symmetry.space_group_name_H-M   'P 1'
#
loop_
_entity.id
_entity.type
_entity.pdbx_description
1 polymer ?
#
loop_
_entity_poly.entity_id
_entity_poly.type
_entity_poly.pdbx_seq_one_letter_code
_entity_poly.pdbx_strand_id
1 'polypeptide(L)'
;MDAYLMLAGSLKATGNVPDPKALKDKMGLLLQFISRDMQQKNESGRFDAPLVINSIILLSTFLQLPTIGESLNQEFAVFVVDHAIKVFEDPQTSKDIVKHLMFAVSQQKFPPKVMNAERVGKLITALYNIENLVKGKTILFGLEASLNLGSEFKVSRAFSSLFDQKRGDDDLKFAQFYADKLKSAFSAKEDTTHIPQIWMLEFK
;
A
#
# COMPACT_ATOMS: atom_id res chain seq x y z
N MET A 1 -22.48 11.10 5.85
CA MET A 1 -21.47 10.02 5.72
C MET A 1 -20.95 10.10 4.30
N ASP A 2 -19.63 10.10 4.11
CA ASP A 2 -18.98 10.21 2.79
C ASP A 2 -19.34 8.99 1.91
N ALA A 3 -19.62 9.20 0.62
CA ALA A 3 -20.02 8.15 -0.33
C ALA A 3 -18.99 7.02 -0.42
N TYR A 4 -17.70 7.34 -0.33
CA TYR A 4 -16.62 6.35 -0.30
C TYR A 4 -16.71 5.45 0.94
N LEU A 5 -16.94 6.06 2.11
CA LEU A 5 -17.06 5.33 3.37
C LEU A 5 -18.34 4.51 3.45
N MET A 6 -19.45 5.00 2.86
CA MET A 6 -20.69 4.22 2.75
C MET A 6 -20.47 2.97 1.91
N LEU A 7 -19.90 3.11 0.71
CA LEU A 7 -19.63 1.97 -0.17
C LEU A 7 -18.63 0.98 0.45
N ALA A 8 -17.54 1.49 1.02
CA ALA A 8 -16.55 0.66 1.71
C ALA A 8 -17.16 -0.09 2.89
N GLY A 9 -17.99 0.59 3.69
CA GLY A 9 -18.70 0.01 4.82
C GLY A 9 -19.66 -1.10 4.39
N SER A 10 -20.46 -0.86 3.35
CA SER A 10 -21.38 -1.86 2.80
C SER A 10 -20.63 -3.11 2.31
N LEU A 11 -19.55 -2.94 1.56
CA LEU A 11 -18.75 -4.06 1.04
C LEU A 11 -18.06 -4.86 2.15
N LYS A 12 -17.58 -4.19 3.20
CA LYS A 12 -16.99 -4.85 4.37
C LYS A 12 -18.04 -5.63 5.17
N ALA A 13 -19.23 -5.07 5.35
CA ALA A 13 -20.32 -5.70 6.10
C ALA A 13 -20.83 -6.97 5.43
N THR A 14 -20.86 -7.02 4.10
CA THR A 14 -21.30 -8.19 3.35
C THR A 14 -20.19 -9.22 3.12
N GLY A 15 -18.93 -8.83 3.29
CA GLY A 15 -17.75 -9.68 3.01
C GLY A 15 -17.64 -10.13 1.55
N ASN A 16 -18.53 -9.64 0.69
CA ASN A 16 -18.67 -9.99 -0.71
C ASN A 16 -19.39 -8.85 -1.45
N VAL A 17 -19.34 -8.84 -2.77
CA VAL A 17 -20.08 -7.88 -3.59
C VAL A 17 -21.54 -8.32 -3.71
N PRO A 18 -22.53 -7.51 -3.27
CA PRO A 18 -23.95 -7.88 -3.37
C PRO A 18 -24.42 -8.09 -4.82
N ASP A 19 -23.91 -7.27 -5.74
CA ASP A 19 -24.12 -7.40 -7.19
C ASP A 19 -22.76 -7.26 -7.92
N PRO A 20 -22.04 -8.37 -8.15
CA PRO A 20 -20.74 -8.35 -8.81
C PRO A 20 -20.80 -7.78 -10.24
N LYS A 21 -21.92 -7.96 -10.94
CA LYS A 21 -22.07 -7.51 -12.32
C LYS A 21 -22.24 -6.00 -12.37
N ALA A 22 -23.15 -5.44 -11.58
CA ALA A 22 -23.34 -4.00 -11.50
C ALA A 22 -22.06 -3.28 -11.04
N LEU A 23 -21.33 -3.86 -10.09
CA LEU A 23 -20.04 -3.31 -9.66
C LEU A 23 -19.01 -3.33 -10.80
N LYS A 24 -18.89 -4.45 -11.53
CA LYS A 24 -17.97 -4.58 -12.66
C LYS A 24 -18.29 -3.58 -13.77
N ASP A 25 -19.57 -3.40 -14.11
CA ASP A 25 -20.03 -2.46 -15.14
C ASP A 25 -19.69 -1.00 -14.78
N LYS A 26 -19.60 -0.68 -13.47
CA LYS A 26 -19.22 0.65 -12.97
C LYS A 26 -17.74 0.77 -12.59
N MET A 27 -16.98 -0.31 -12.66
CA MET A 27 -15.60 -0.35 -12.17
C MET A 27 -14.73 0.70 -12.86
N GLY A 28 -14.84 0.85 -14.18
CA GLY A 28 -14.08 1.87 -14.92
C GLY A 28 -14.27 3.28 -14.38
N LEU A 29 -15.51 3.67 -14.08
CA LEU A 29 -15.83 4.99 -13.49
C LEU A 29 -15.35 5.10 -12.05
N LEU A 30 -15.51 4.04 -11.25
CA LEU A 30 -15.03 4.02 -9.86
C LEU A 30 -13.52 4.21 -9.79
N LEU A 31 -12.76 3.54 -10.65
CA LEU A 31 -11.30 3.66 -10.70
C LEU A 31 -10.87 5.07 -11.15
N GLN A 32 -11.60 5.71 -12.06
CA GLN A 32 -11.35 7.10 -12.44
C GLN A 32 -11.60 8.09 -11.31
N PHE A 33 -12.70 7.92 -10.55
CA PHE A 33 -12.97 8.78 -9.40
C PHE A 33 -11.95 8.58 -8.29
N ILE A 34 -11.60 7.33 -7.98
CA ILE A 34 -10.55 7.04 -6.98
C ILE A 34 -9.22 7.66 -7.40
N SER A 35 -8.77 7.47 -8.65
CA SER A 35 -7.46 8.00 -9.07
C SER A 35 -7.42 9.53 -9.10
N ARG A 36 -8.51 10.18 -9.51
CA ARG A 36 -8.66 11.64 -9.45
C ARG A 36 -8.60 12.13 -8.00
N ASP A 37 -9.42 11.54 -7.13
CA ASP A 37 -9.62 12.02 -5.76
C ASP A 37 -8.42 11.74 -4.86
N MET A 38 -7.66 10.66 -5.11
CA MET A 38 -6.35 10.41 -4.47
C MET A 38 -5.34 11.53 -4.72
N GLN A 39 -5.50 12.29 -5.80
CA GLN A 39 -4.60 13.39 -6.19
C GLN A 39 -5.18 14.77 -5.87
N GLN A 40 -6.37 14.84 -5.27
CA GLN A 40 -7.07 16.10 -5.08
C GLN A 40 -6.30 17.02 -4.12
N LYS A 41 -6.17 18.29 -4.52
CA LYS A 41 -5.58 19.35 -3.71
C LYS A 41 -6.64 20.36 -3.30
N ASN A 42 -6.45 20.95 -2.12
CA ASN A 42 -7.23 22.08 -1.65
C ASN A 42 -6.70 23.41 -2.22
N GLU A 43 -7.37 24.51 -1.89
CA GLU A 43 -7.00 25.87 -2.34
C GLU A 43 -5.57 26.26 -1.96
N SER A 44 -5.00 25.67 -0.90
CA SER A 44 -3.62 25.88 -0.47
C SER A 44 -2.59 25.05 -1.24
N GLY A 45 -3.01 24.27 -2.25
CA GLY A 45 -2.14 23.40 -3.04
C GLY A 45 -1.66 22.14 -2.32
N ARG A 46 -2.14 21.87 -1.10
CA ARG A 46 -1.89 20.64 -0.33
C ARG A 46 -2.96 19.61 -0.63
N PHE A 47 -2.69 18.34 -0.39
CA PHE A 47 -3.72 17.30 -0.51
C PHE A 47 -4.96 17.63 0.33
N ASP A 48 -6.14 17.43 -0.26
CA ASP A 48 -7.41 17.43 0.45
C ASP A 48 -7.50 16.14 1.27
N ALA A 49 -6.89 16.16 2.45
CA ALA A 49 -6.68 14.95 3.25
C ALA A 49 -7.96 14.14 3.51
N PRO A 50 -9.10 14.73 3.89
CA PRO A 50 -10.36 13.99 4.03
C PRO A 50 -10.75 13.22 2.76
N LEU A 51 -10.78 13.88 1.61
CA LEU A 51 -11.20 13.25 0.36
C LEU A 51 -10.19 12.19 -0.13
N VAL A 52 -8.90 12.53 -0.07
CA VAL A 52 -7.80 11.62 -0.42
C VAL A 52 -7.86 10.36 0.45
N ILE A 53 -7.96 10.51 1.77
CA ILE A 53 -8.03 9.36 2.70
C ILE A 53 -9.27 8.51 2.41
N ASN A 54 -10.43 9.11 2.20
CA ASN A 54 -11.66 8.37 1.92
C ASN A 54 -11.58 7.56 0.61
N SER A 55 -10.96 8.13 -0.43
CA SER A 55 -10.71 7.41 -1.68
C SER A 55 -9.74 6.22 -1.49
N ILE A 56 -8.70 6.38 -0.66
CA ILE A 56 -7.74 5.31 -0.34
C ILE A 56 -8.39 4.21 0.50
N ILE A 57 -9.32 4.55 1.40
CA ILE A 57 -10.08 3.56 2.18
C ILE A 57 -10.92 2.67 1.25
N LEU A 58 -11.56 3.24 0.23
CA LEU A 58 -12.29 2.46 -0.75
C LEU A 58 -11.35 1.57 -1.58
N LEU A 59 -10.22 2.12 -2.05
CA LEU A 59 -9.18 1.34 -2.74
C LEU A 59 -8.70 0.15 -1.89
N SER A 60 -8.38 0.38 -0.62
CA SER A 60 -7.96 -0.68 0.31
C SER A 60 -9.03 -1.75 0.45
N THR A 61 -10.31 -1.37 0.42
CA THR A 61 -11.43 -2.31 0.49
C THR A 61 -11.49 -3.17 -0.79
N PHE A 62 -11.30 -2.57 -1.97
CA PHE A 62 -11.24 -3.30 -3.24
C PHE A 62 -10.07 -4.28 -3.29
N LEU A 63 -8.89 -3.89 -2.79
CA LEU A 63 -7.70 -4.74 -2.78
C LEU A 63 -7.82 -5.94 -1.83
N GLN A 64 -8.66 -5.85 -0.81
CA GLN A 64 -8.92 -6.95 0.13
C GLN A 64 -9.97 -7.95 -0.39
N LEU A 65 -10.79 -7.56 -1.37
CA LEU A 65 -11.86 -8.40 -1.93
C LEU A 65 -11.39 -9.06 -3.23
N PRO A 66 -11.11 -10.39 -3.25
CA PRO A 66 -10.49 -11.07 -4.40
C PRO A 66 -11.24 -10.83 -5.72
N THR A 67 -12.56 -10.93 -5.69
CA THR A 67 -13.45 -10.73 -6.84
C THR A 67 -13.33 -9.34 -7.47
N ILE A 68 -13.00 -8.33 -6.67
CA ILE A 68 -12.82 -6.94 -7.12
C ILE A 68 -11.38 -6.70 -7.54
N GLY A 69 -10.41 -7.25 -6.82
CA GLY A 69 -8.99 -7.12 -7.12
C GLY A 69 -8.63 -7.54 -8.56
N GLU A 70 -9.28 -8.59 -9.08
CA GLU A 70 -9.13 -9.05 -10.47
C GLU A 70 -9.74 -8.10 -11.51
N SER A 71 -10.69 -7.26 -11.10
CA SER A 71 -11.33 -6.25 -11.96
C SER A 71 -10.53 -4.94 -12.03
N LEU A 72 -9.47 -4.80 -11.23
CA LEU A 72 -8.54 -3.68 -11.32
C LEU A 72 -7.72 -3.81 -12.60
N ASN A 73 -7.91 -2.88 -13.53
CA ASN A 73 -7.15 -2.89 -14.77
C ASN A 73 -5.66 -2.59 -14.51
N GLN A 74 -4.79 -3.03 -15.43
CA GLN A 74 -3.34 -2.91 -15.27
C GLN A 74 -2.88 -1.44 -15.17
N GLU A 75 -3.53 -0.53 -15.90
CA GLU A 75 -3.21 0.90 -15.90
C GLU A 75 -3.44 1.53 -14.52
N PHE A 76 -4.58 1.23 -13.89
CA PHE A 76 -4.90 1.69 -12.55
C PHE A 76 -3.94 1.10 -11.51
N ALA A 77 -3.58 -0.18 -11.64
CA ALA A 77 -2.60 -0.80 -10.76
C ALA A 77 -1.23 -0.10 -10.85
N VAL A 78 -0.78 0.23 -12.07
CA VAL A 78 0.45 1.04 -12.28
C VAL A 78 0.31 2.42 -11.63
N PHE A 79 -0.81 3.10 -11.85
CA PHE A 79 -1.10 4.38 -11.22
C PHE A 79 -0.99 4.33 -9.70
N VAL A 80 -1.59 3.33 -9.04
CA VAL A 80 -1.55 3.19 -7.57
C VAL A 80 -0.11 3.09 -7.06
N VAL A 81 0.72 2.29 -7.72
CA VAL A 81 2.12 2.09 -7.31
C VAL A 81 2.95 3.36 -7.55
N ASP A 82 2.85 3.96 -8.74
CA ASP A 82 3.59 5.17 -9.08
C ASP A 82 3.17 6.36 -8.20
N HIS A 83 1.88 6.43 -7.85
CA HIS A 83 1.37 7.44 -6.91
C HIS A 83 1.89 7.20 -5.49
N ALA A 84 1.93 5.95 -5.02
CA ALA A 84 2.49 5.62 -3.71
C ALA A 84 3.96 6.04 -3.58
N ILE A 85 4.78 5.77 -4.59
CA ILE A 85 6.18 6.21 -4.63
C ILE A 85 6.27 7.74 -4.45
N LYS A 86 5.52 8.50 -5.26
CA LYS A 86 5.51 9.97 -5.19
C LYS A 86 5.08 10.50 -3.82
N VAL A 87 4.02 9.92 -3.26
CA VAL A 87 3.47 10.32 -1.95
C VAL A 87 4.45 10.00 -0.82
N PHE A 88 5.18 8.88 -0.91
CA PHE A 88 6.15 8.47 0.09
C PHE A 88 7.45 9.28 0.01
N GLU A 89 7.83 9.73 -1.18
CA GLU A 89 9.01 10.58 -1.41
C GLU A 89 8.76 12.05 -1.04
N ASP A 90 7.50 12.52 -1.01
CA ASP A 90 7.17 13.90 -0.68
C ASP A 90 7.08 14.12 0.84
N PRO A 91 8.05 14.83 1.45
CA PRO A 91 8.07 15.08 2.90
C PRO A 91 6.97 16.05 3.36
N GLN A 92 6.28 16.74 2.43
CA GLN A 92 5.16 17.64 2.75
C GLN A 92 3.82 16.88 2.85
N THR A 93 3.77 15.61 2.43
CA THR A 93 2.57 14.79 2.57
C THR A 93 2.22 14.60 4.05
N SER A 94 0.93 14.75 4.37
CA SER A 94 0.43 14.39 5.71
C SER A 94 0.74 12.93 6.05
N LYS A 95 1.21 12.69 7.27
CA LYS A 95 1.44 11.34 7.81
C LYS A 95 0.21 10.44 7.69
N ASP A 96 -0.99 11.00 7.83
CA ASP A 96 -2.23 10.20 7.76
C ASP A 96 -2.47 9.66 6.34
N ILE A 97 -2.19 10.46 5.30
CA ILE A 97 -2.29 10.00 3.90
C ILE A 97 -1.26 8.89 3.63
N VAL A 98 -0.01 9.11 4.06
CA VAL A 98 1.07 8.12 3.91
C VAL A 98 0.66 6.78 4.54
N LYS A 99 0.11 6.79 5.76
CA LYS A 99 -0.34 5.58 6.44
C LYS A 99 -1.43 4.83 5.70
N HIS A 100 -2.50 5.54 5.29
CA HIS A 100 -3.61 4.91 4.58
C HIS A 100 -3.15 4.31 3.26
N LEU A 101 -2.29 5.03 2.52
CA LEU A 101 -1.78 4.57 1.24
C LEU A 101 -0.82 3.39 1.41
N MET A 102 0.07 3.43 2.41
CA MET A 102 0.93 2.31 2.77
C MET A 102 0.10 1.08 3.15
N PHE A 103 -1.01 1.28 3.88
CA PHE A 103 -1.93 0.19 4.17
C PHE A 103 -2.53 -0.40 2.91
N ALA A 104 -3.13 0.41 2.04
CA ALA A 104 -3.72 -0.07 0.79
C ALA A 104 -2.68 -0.84 -0.06
N VAL A 105 -1.49 -0.28 -0.23
CA VAL A 105 -0.39 -0.86 -1.03
C VAL A 105 0.23 -2.09 -0.35
N SER A 106 0.01 -2.31 0.95
CA SER A 106 0.36 -3.58 1.61
C SER A 106 -0.58 -4.74 1.28
N GLN A 107 -1.82 -4.44 0.90
CA GLN A 107 -2.84 -5.45 0.60
C GLN A 107 -2.81 -5.91 -0.86
N GLN A 108 -2.11 -5.18 -1.73
CA GLN A 108 -2.05 -5.47 -3.16
C GLN A 108 -1.44 -6.84 -3.48
N LYS A 109 -1.98 -7.45 -4.55
CA LYS A 109 -1.48 -8.69 -5.18
C LYS A 109 -1.26 -8.49 -6.69
N PHE A 110 -0.77 -7.32 -7.08
CA PHE A 110 -0.54 -6.95 -8.47
C PHE A 110 0.54 -7.84 -9.13
N PRO A 111 0.42 -8.09 -10.45
CA PRO A 111 1.34 -8.96 -11.15
C PRO A 111 2.75 -8.35 -11.25
N PRO A 112 3.80 -9.16 -11.49
CA PRO A 112 5.18 -8.68 -11.63
C PRO A 112 5.38 -7.59 -12.69
N LYS A 113 4.54 -7.57 -13.72
CA LYS A 113 4.55 -6.51 -14.75
C LYS A 113 4.23 -5.12 -14.18
N VAL A 114 3.41 -5.06 -13.13
CA VAL A 114 3.13 -3.83 -12.37
C VAL A 114 4.20 -3.65 -11.30
N MET A 115 4.41 -4.64 -10.44
CA MET A 115 5.42 -4.65 -9.37
C MET A 115 6.79 -5.12 -9.87
N ASN A 116 7.34 -4.39 -10.86
CA ASN A 116 8.65 -4.68 -11.43
C ASN A 116 9.79 -4.23 -10.49
N ALA A 117 11.02 -4.66 -10.78
CA ALA A 117 12.20 -4.37 -9.95
C ALA A 117 12.40 -2.87 -9.70
N GLU A 118 12.21 -2.04 -10.73
CA GLU A 118 12.34 -0.59 -10.61
C GLU A 118 11.36 0.01 -9.60
N ARG A 119 10.06 -0.33 -9.69
CA ARG A 119 9.05 0.20 -8.77
C ARG A 119 9.23 -0.35 -7.35
N VAL A 120 9.60 -1.62 -7.22
CA VAL A 120 9.90 -2.23 -5.91
C VAL A 120 11.10 -1.53 -5.25
N GLY A 121 12.18 -1.28 -5.99
CA GLY A 121 13.35 -0.57 -5.49
C GLY A 121 13.03 0.85 -5.03
N LYS A 122 12.23 1.60 -5.82
CA LYS A 122 11.76 2.94 -5.44
C LYS A 122 10.87 2.91 -4.19
N LEU A 123 9.94 1.97 -4.10
CA LEU A 123 9.08 1.82 -2.92
C LEU A 123 9.91 1.52 -1.66
N ILE A 124 10.87 0.58 -1.73
CA ILE A 124 11.74 0.25 -0.59
C ILE A 124 12.54 1.47 -0.16
N THR A 125 13.12 2.22 -1.11
CA THR A 125 13.90 3.42 -0.84
C THR A 125 13.04 4.51 -0.18
N ALA A 126 11.84 4.77 -0.71
CA ALA A 126 10.92 5.75 -0.18
C ALA A 126 10.47 5.40 1.26
N LEU A 127 10.17 4.12 1.52
CA LEU A 127 9.81 3.63 2.86
C LEU A 127 10.96 3.76 3.87
N TYR A 128 12.19 3.46 3.45
CA TYR A 128 13.38 3.64 4.28
C TYR A 128 13.62 5.12 4.61
N ASN A 129 13.39 6.02 3.65
CA ASN A 129 13.51 7.46 3.88
C ASN A 129 12.42 7.99 4.83
N ILE A 130 11.19 7.47 4.75
CA ILE A 130 10.15 7.76 5.74
C ILE A 130 10.61 7.32 7.14
N GLU A 131 11.21 6.14 7.26
CA GLU A 131 11.76 5.64 8.53
C GLU A 131 12.80 6.60 9.11
N ASN A 132 13.74 7.09 8.29
CA ASN A 132 14.77 8.05 8.69
C ASN A 132 14.20 9.43 9.05
N LEU A 133 13.17 9.89 8.33
CA LEU A 133 12.48 11.15 8.61
C LEU A 133 11.67 11.09 9.91
N VAL A 134 11.18 9.91 10.29
CA VAL A 134 10.51 9.67 11.58
C VAL A 134 11.53 9.45 12.70
N LYS A 135 12.70 8.87 12.40
CA LYS A 135 13.83 8.63 13.31
C LYS A 135 14.84 9.77 13.36
N GLY A 136 14.42 10.93 13.87
CA GLY A 136 15.37 11.89 14.44
C GLY A 136 16.26 11.32 15.57
N LYS A 137 16.12 10.04 15.96
CA LYS A 137 16.98 9.24 16.85
C LYS A 137 16.66 7.74 16.68
N THR A 138 17.72 6.93 16.69
CA THR A 138 17.80 5.48 17.01
C THR A 138 17.94 4.47 15.85
N ILE A 139 19.20 4.07 15.75
CA ILE A 139 19.90 2.96 15.10
C ILE A 139 19.29 1.57 15.43
N LEU A 140 19.20 0.70 14.39
CA LEU A 140 19.30 -0.77 14.39
C LEU A 140 18.32 -1.61 15.26
N PHE A 141 17.22 -2.13 14.68
CA PHE A 141 16.48 -3.28 15.24
C PHE A 141 15.75 -4.18 14.21
N GLY A 142 16.05 -4.04 12.90
CA GLY A 142 15.41 -4.85 11.83
C GLY A 142 15.94 -6.29 11.68
N LEU A 143 17.07 -6.62 12.33
CA LEU A 143 17.74 -7.92 12.15
C LEU A 143 17.18 -9.03 13.07
N GLU A 144 16.53 -8.69 14.18
CA GLU A 144 16.02 -9.69 15.15
C GLU A 144 14.60 -10.19 14.78
N ALA A 145 13.84 -9.40 14.02
CA ALA A 145 12.50 -9.77 13.57
C ALA A 145 12.53 -10.77 12.40
N SER A 146 13.59 -10.76 11.58
CA SER A 146 13.76 -11.68 10.44
C SER A 146 14.04 -13.12 10.87
N LEU A 147 14.52 -13.34 12.10
CA LEU A 147 14.84 -14.67 12.63
C LEU A 147 13.62 -15.44 13.18
N ASN A 148 12.47 -14.78 13.41
CA ASN A 148 11.34 -15.39 14.14
C ASN A 148 10.03 -15.56 13.36
N LEU A 149 9.90 -15.06 12.13
CA LEU A 149 8.63 -15.18 11.38
C LEU A 149 8.68 -16.28 10.33
N GLY A 150 8.71 -17.52 10.84
CA GLY A 150 8.26 -18.71 10.12
C GLY A 150 6.73 -18.84 10.12
N SER A 151 6.20 -19.13 8.94
CA SER A 151 4.89 -19.75 8.62
C SER A 151 3.57 -19.14 9.18
N GLU A 152 2.70 -18.81 8.21
CA GLU A 152 1.24 -18.62 8.26
C GLU A 152 0.64 -17.36 8.90
N PHE A 153 0.29 -16.43 8.02
CA PHE A 153 -0.32 -15.12 8.30
C PHE A 153 -1.85 -15.21 8.56
N LYS A 154 -2.25 -15.14 9.83
CA LYS A 154 -3.62 -14.72 10.25
C LYS A 154 -3.68 -13.22 10.56
N VAL A 155 -3.15 -12.39 9.66
CA VAL A 155 -2.85 -10.97 9.95
C VAL A 155 -4.04 -10.02 9.78
N SER A 156 -5.14 -10.44 9.16
CA SER A 156 -6.26 -9.51 8.87
C SER A 156 -6.96 -8.93 10.13
N ARG A 157 -7.20 -9.71 11.19
CA ARG A 157 -7.88 -9.17 12.40
C ARG A 157 -6.96 -8.37 13.32
N ALA A 158 -5.73 -8.86 13.53
CA ALA A 158 -4.72 -8.15 14.32
C ALA A 158 -4.36 -6.79 13.68
N PHE A 159 -4.41 -6.74 12.34
CA PHE A 159 -4.15 -5.52 11.59
C PHE A 159 -5.25 -4.46 11.76
N SER A 160 -6.53 -4.85 11.69
CA SER A 160 -7.65 -3.92 11.92
C SER A 160 -7.60 -3.32 13.33
N SER A 161 -7.23 -4.11 14.35
CA SER A 161 -7.08 -3.58 15.72
C SER A 161 -5.89 -2.64 15.89
N LEU A 162 -4.81 -2.82 15.13
CA LEU A 162 -3.65 -1.93 15.16
C LEU A 162 -3.93 -0.59 14.46
N PHE A 163 -4.76 -0.59 13.41
CA PHE A 163 -5.12 0.64 12.70
C PHE A 163 -6.07 1.55 13.51
N ASP A 164 -6.90 0.97 14.39
CA ASP A 164 -7.78 1.71 15.31
C ASP A 164 -7.05 2.23 16.56
N GLN A 165 -5.81 1.80 16.83
CA GLN A 165 -5.09 2.14 18.06
C GLN A 165 -4.11 3.32 17.84
N LYS A 166 -4.17 4.30 18.74
CA LYS A 166 -3.56 5.63 18.56
C LYS A 166 -2.07 5.67 18.92
N ARG A 167 -1.30 6.27 17.99
CA ARG A 167 -0.08 7.11 18.12
C ARG A 167 1.24 6.47 18.58
N GLY A 168 2.20 6.48 17.64
CA GLY A 168 3.57 6.94 17.92
C GLY A 168 4.65 6.07 17.29
N ASP A 169 4.50 4.75 17.43
CA ASP A 169 5.56 3.78 17.17
C ASP A 169 5.15 2.67 16.17
N ASP A 170 3.84 2.50 15.95
CA ASP A 170 3.28 1.46 15.09
C ASP A 170 3.47 1.75 13.59
N ASP A 171 3.62 3.03 13.22
CA ASP A 171 3.84 3.45 11.83
C ASP A 171 5.21 2.96 11.31
N LEU A 172 6.23 2.98 12.17
CA LEU A 172 7.58 2.52 11.87
C LEU A 172 7.59 1.00 11.69
N LYS A 173 6.94 0.27 12.60
CA LYS A 173 6.81 -1.19 12.52
C LYS A 173 6.10 -1.60 11.25
N PHE A 174 5.11 -0.82 10.81
CA PHE A 174 4.37 -1.11 9.59
C PHE A 174 5.17 -0.82 8.30
N ALA A 175 5.89 0.32 8.24
CA ALA A 175 6.78 0.63 7.12
C ALA A 175 7.87 -0.43 6.96
N GLN A 176 8.48 -0.84 8.07
CA GLN A 176 9.48 -1.90 8.11
C GLN A 176 8.90 -3.25 7.66
N PHE A 177 7.77 -3.65 8.26
CA PHE A 177 7.03 -4.85 7.88
C PHE A 177 6.74 -4.88 6.37
N TYR A 178 6.33 -3.74 5.80
CA TYR A 178 6.00 -3.68 4.38
C TYR A 178 7.24 -3.73 3.49
N ALA A 179 8.32 -3.07 3.88
CA ALA A 179 9.61 -3.17 3.19
C ALA A 179 10.13 -4.62 3.19
N ASP A 180 10.01 -5.33 4.32
CA ASP A 180 10.42 -6.73 4.44
C ASP A 180 9.53 -7.65 3.59
N LYS A 181 8.21 -7.41 3.57
CA LYS A 181 7.28 -8.11 2.69
C LYS A 181 7.64 -7.92 1.22
N LEU A 182 7.99 -6.70 0.80
CA LEU A 182 8.43 -6.42 -0.57
C LEU A 182 9.73 -7.15 -0.92
N LYS A 183 10.73 -7.09 -0.04
CA LYS A 183 12.02 -7.79 -0.24
C LYS A 183 11.84 -9.30 -0.35
N SER A 184 11.04 -9.91 0.53
CA SER A 184 10.75 -11.35 0.49
C SER A 184 10.01 -11.74 -0.80
N ALA A 185 8.98 -10.98 -1.18
CA ALA A 185 8.22 -11.26 -2.40
C ALA A 185 9.05 -11.05 -3.68
N PHE A 186 10.04 -10.16 -3.65
CA PHE A 186 10.97 -9.93 -4.75
C PHE A 186 11.98 -11.09 -4.87
N SER A 187 12.61 -11.47 -3.76
CA SER A 187 13.57 -12.59 -3.71
C SER A 187 12.93 -13.91 -4.14
N ALA A 188 11.70 -14.19 -3.69
CA ALA A 188 10.96 -15.40 -4.07
C ALA A 188 10.54 -15.44 -5.56
N LYS A 189 10.51 -14.29 -6.24
CA LYS A 189 10.19 -14.20 -7.68
C LYS A 189 11.44 -14.31 -8.55
N GLU A 190 12.59 -13.82 -8.10
CA GLU A 190 13.87 -13.96 -8.82
C GLU A 190 14.40 -15.40 -8.86
N ASP A 191 14.03 -16.24 -7.88
CA ASP A 191 14.35 -17.68 -7.88
C ASP A 191 13.73 -18.46 -9.05
N THR A 192 12.84 -17.84 -9.85
CA THR A 192 12.22 -18.53 -10.99
C THR A 192 12.96 -18.42 -12.32
N THR A 193 13.85 -17.44 -12.59
CA THR A 193 14.81 -17.53 -13.71
C THR A 193 15.85 -16.40 -13.65
N HIS A 194 17.15 -16.75 -13.54
CA HIS A 194 18.34 -15.89 -13.77
C HIS A 194 18.60 -14.73 -12.79
N ILE A 195 19.49 -14.96 -11.82
CA ILE A 195 20.09 -13.95 -10.94
C ILE A 195 21.07 -13.06 -11.74
N PRO A 196 20.84 -11.74 -11.89
CA PRO A 196 21.77 -10.84 -12.57
C PRO A 196 23.02 -10.54 -11.72
N GLN A 197 24.21 -10.66 -12.31
CA GLN A 197 25.51 -10.50 -11.62
C GLN A 197 25.79 -9.10 -11.02
N ILE A 198 24.92 -8.10 -11.26
CA ILE A 198 25.02 -6.77 -10.65
C ILE A 198 24.90 -6.81 -9.12
N TRP A 199 24.25 -7.83 -8.57
CA TRP A 199 24.01 -7.97 -7.13
C TRP A 199 25.26 -8.37 -6.31
N MET A 200 26.39 -8.66 -6.97
CA MET A 200 27.64 -9.02 -6.29
C MET A 200 28.55 -7.83 -5.94
N LEU A 201 28.19 -6.58 -6.32
CA LEU A 201 29.10 -5.44 -6.18
C LEU A 201 28.76 -4.41 -5.09
N GLU A 202 27.65 -4.54 -4.36
CA GLU A 202 27.25 -3.53 -3.35
C GLU A 202 27.41 -3.94 -1.87
N PHE A 203 28.09 -5.05 -1.58
CA PHE A 203 28.48 -5.40 -0.20
C PHE A 203 30.00 -5.54 -0.06
N LYS A 204 30.71 -4.42 -0.24
CA LYS A 204 32.08 -4.26 0.26
C LYS A 204 32.28 -2.89 0.88
#